data_AF-A0AB40BDF5-F1
#
_entry.id   AF-A0AB40BDF5-F1
#
_cell.length_a   1.000
_cell.length_b   1.000
_cell.length_c   1.000
_cell.angle_alpha   90.00
_cell.angle_beta   90.00
_cell.angle_gamma   90.00
#
_symmetry.space_group_name_H-M   'P 1'
#
loop_
_entity.id
_entity.type
_entity.pdbx_description
1 polymer ?
#
loop_
_entity_poly.entity_id
_entity_poly.type
_entity_poly.pdbx_seq_one_letter_code
_entity_poly.pdbx_strand_id
1 'polypeptide(L)'
;MASHNEDLSQIGISLEEKDKLVAEVIRYVLFKTHQSGGCPIKRDELTQLITKNYHQRSLPALVISEAREKLSSIFGYEMRELQRLRPSSHKQSRASQQSAIDPKSYIVVSKLPADIYCKFVNNKENAHVTGFTFVVISIVHLAGGKISEENLWHHLKRLGLNESDEKDPLFGSTKQALEALVQQRLQTRMLLQELNEFSDMKPCS
;
A
#
# COMPACT_ATOMS: atom_id res chain seq x y z
N MET A 1 26.48 -20.12 -0.22
CA MET A 1 25.88 -21.28 0.49
C MET A 1 26.18 -21.29 2.00
N ALA A 2 27.24 -20.61 2.49
CA ALA A 2 27.61 -20.63 3.92
C ALA A 2 26.82 -19.64 4.82
N SER A 3 26.37 -18.49 4.31
CA SER A 3 25.82 -17.41 5.15
C SER A 3 24.43 -17.70 5.77
N HIS A 4 23.58 -18.49 5.11
CA HIS A 4 22.23 -18.76 5.64
C HIS A 4 22.21 -19.68 6.87
N ASN A 5 23.22 -20.53 7.03
CA ASN A 5 23.25 -21.51 8.11
C ASN A 5 23.77 -20.91 9.43
N GLU A 6 24.61 -19.87 9.33
CA GLU A 6 25.15 -19.16 10.49
C GLU A 6 24.07 -18.28 11.15
N ASP A 7 23.19 -17.65 10.37
CA ASP A 7 22.05 -16.88 10.88
C ASP A 7 21.03 -17.76 11.65
N LEU A 8 20.73 -18.97 11.15
CA LEU A 8 19.78 -19.90 11.77
C LEU A 8 20.26 -20.40 13.14
N SER A 9 21.57 -20.66 13.25
CA SER A 9 22.21 -21.15 14.47
C SER A 9 22.14 -20.14 15.61
N GLN A 10 22.13 -18.85 15.29
CA GLN A 10 22.11 -17.75 16.26
C GLN A 10 20.69 -17.36 16.71
N ILE A 11 19.67 -17.83 16.00
CA ILE A 11 18.27 -17.46 16.18
C ILE A 11 17.50 -18.52 17.00
N GLY A 12 18.01 -19.75 17.08
CA GLY A 12 17.45 -20.81 17.92
C GLY A 12 16.13 -21.38 17.41
N ILE A 13 15.90 -21.32 16.09
CA ILE A 13 14.66 -21.72 15.43
C ILE A 13 15.00 -22.67 14.29
N SER A 14 14.19 -23.71 14.08
CA SER A 14 14.43 -24.66 12.99
C SER A 14 14.16 -24.02 11.62
N LEU A 15 14.73 -24.62 10.56
CA LEU A 15 14.47 -24.21 9.18
C LEU A 15 12.97 -24.28 8.84
N GLU A 16 12.30 -25.34 9.29
CA GLU A 16 10.88 -25.60 9.06
C GLU A 16 9.99 -24.56 9.74
N GLU A 17 10.33 -24.16 10.97
CA GLU A 17 9.62 -23.12 11.72
C GLU A 17 9.76 -21.75 11.05
N LYS A 18 10.98 -21.41 10.61
CA LYS A 18 11.20 -20.18 9.82
C LYS A 18 10.37 -20.21 8.54
N ASP A 19 10.37 -21.31 7.79
CA ASP A 19 9.59 -21.42 6.56
C ASP A 19 8.08 -21.30 6.81
N LYS A 20 7.59 -21.83 7.93
CA LYS A 20 6.20 -21.64 8.36
C LYS A 20 5.87 -20.16 8.62
N LEU A 21 6.74 -19.44 9.32
CA LEU A 21 6.58 -17.99 9.56
C LEU A 21 6.61 -17.19 8.27
N VAL A 22 7.52 -17.53 7.34
CA VAL A 22 7.60 -16.90 6.02
C VAL A 22 6.29 -17.12 5.25
N ALA A 23 5.77 -18.35 5.22
CA ALA A 23 4.50 -18.66 4.58
C ALA A 23 3.32 -17.90 5.21
N GLU A 24 3.31 -17.75 6.53
CA GLU A 24 2.30 -16.98 7.25
C GLU A 24 2.34 -15.49 6.89
N VAL A 25 3.54 -14.89 6.80
CA VAL A 25 3.71 -13.51 6.35
C VAL A 25 3.25 -13.33 4.91
N ILE A 26 3.64 -14.22 3.99
CA ILE A 26 3.22 -14.17 2.58
C ILE A 26 1.69 -14.21 2.49
N ARG A 27 1.07 -15.18 3.20
CA ARG A 27 -0.37 -15.32 3.24
C ARG A 27 -1.03 -14.04 3.74
N TYR A 28 -0.58 -13.53 4.88
CA TYR A 28 -1.10 -12.29 5.47
C TYR A 28 -1.01 -11.13 4.49
N VAL A 29 0.15 -10.92 3.88
CA VAL A 29 0.40 -9.84 2.92
C VAL A 29 -0.56 -9.92 1.74
N LEU A 30 -0.70 -11.09 1.08
CA LEU A 30 -1.59 -11.26 -0.06
C LEU A 30 -3.06 -10.96 0.29
N PHE A 31 -3.55 -11.52 1.39
CA PHE A 31 -4.93 -11.31 1.82
C PHE A 31 -5.20 -9.88 2.31
N LYS A 32 -4.24 -9.27 3.01
CA LYS A 32 -4.35 -7.89 3.51
C LYS A 32 -4.33 -6.89 2.36
N THR A 33 -3.45 -7.10 1.37
CA THR A 33 -3.40 -6.27 0.15
C THR A 33 -4.72 -6.32 -0.61
N HIS A 34 -5.32 -7.51 -0.77
CA HIS A 34 -6.61 -7.62 -1.44
C HIS A 34 -7.75 -6.97 -0.64
N GLN A 35 -7.85 -7.25 0.66
CA GLN A 35 -8.92 -6.72 1.52
C GLN A 35 -8.83 -5.20 1.72
N SER A 36 -7.63 -4.65 1.77
CA SER A 36 -7.40 -3.22 2.03
C SER A 36 -7.13 -2.42 0.74
N GLY A 37 -7.49 -2.94 -0.44
CA GLY A 37 -7.38 -2.19 -1.70
C GLY A 37 -5.96 -1.72 -2.05
N GLY A 38 -4.94 -2.46 -1.62
CA GLY A 38 -3.53 -2.11 -1.85
C GLY A 38 -2.93 -1.11 -0.85
N CYS A 39 -3.64 -0.77 0.23
CA CYS A 39 -3.11 0.10 1.28
C CYS A 39 -1.81 -0.42 1.91
N PRO A 40 -0.89 0.48 2.35
CA PRO A 40 0.36 0.09 2.99
C PRO A 40 0.14 -0.70 4.29
N ILE A 41 0.83 -1.82 4.41
CA ILE A 41 0.85 -2.70 5.59
C ILE A 41 1.96 -2.21 6.53
N LYS A 42 1.65 -1.96 7.80
CA LYS A 42 2.66 -1.50 8.77
C LYS A 42 3.66 -2.60 9.10
N ARG A 43 4.94 -2.24 9.27
CA ARG A 43 5.97 -3.19 9.72
C ARG A 43 5.63 -3.79 11.09
N ASP A 44 5.02 -3.01 11.98
CA ASP A 44 4.63 -3.49 13.31
C ASP A 44 3.59 -4.61 13.23
N GLU A 45 2.65 -4.57 12.27
CA GLU A 45 1.65 -5.63 12.08
C GLU A 45 2.33 -6.96 11.67
N LEU A 46 3.30 -6.90 10.76
CA LEU A 46 4.08 -8.07 10.36
C LEU A 46 5.00 -8.55 11.47
N THR A 47 5.58 -7.62 12.23
CA THR A 47 6.45 -7.95 13.36
C THR A 47 5.65 -8.67 14.43
N GLN A 48 4.48 -8.15 14.81
CA GLN A 48 3.57 -8.78 15.76
C GLN A 48 3.12 -10.15 15.28
N LEU A 49 2.84 -10.32 13.98
CA LEU A 49 2.49 -11.64 13.40
C LEU A 49 3.58 -12.69 13.69
N ILE A 50 4.84 -12.29 13.55
CA ILE A 50 6.01 -13.17 13.71
C ILE A 50 6.35 -13.38 15.20
N THR A 51 6.30 -12.33 16.02
CA THR A 51 6.76 -12.38 17.42
C THR A 51 5.73 -12.92 18.40
N LYS A 52 4.51 -13.29 17.96
CA LYS A 52 3.47 -13.87 18.83
C LYS A 52 3.99 -14.99 19.72
N ASN A 53 4.83 -15.87 19.16
CA ASN A 53 5.39 -17.03 19.84
C ASN A 53 6.92 -16.94 19.98
N TYR A 54 7.55 -15.88 19.48
CA TYR A 54 9.00 -15.79 19.31
C TYR A 54 9.53 -14.45 19.82
N HIS A 55 10.59 -14.49 20.63
CA HIS A 55 11.11 -13.33 21.34
C HIS A 55 12.38 -12.76 20.72
N GLN A 56 12.87 -13.37 19.63
CA GLN A 56 14.13 -13.02 19.01
C GLN A 56 14.01 -11.74 18.18
N ARG A 57 14.87 -10.75 18.45
CA ARG A 57 14.78 -9.41 17.82
C ARG A 57 15.13 -9.39 16.34
N SER A 58 16.02 -10.28 15.87
CA SER A 58 16.42 -10.34 14.46
C SER A 58 15.44 -11.12 13.59
N LEU A 59 14.63 -11.99 14.19
CA LEU A 59 13.73 -12.89 13.46
C LEU A 59 12.75 -12.17 12.53
N PRO A 60 12.07 -11.09 12.94
CA PRO A 60 11.14 -10.39 12.05
C PRO A 60 11.81 -9.82 10.80
N ALA A 61 13.04 -9.31 10.92
CA ALA A 61 13.77 -8.77 9.79
C ALA A 61 14.13 -9.87 8.78
N LEU A 62 14.63 -11.01 9.27
CA LEU A 62 14.97 -12.17 8.45
C LEU A 62 13.75 -12.73 7.70
N VAL A 63 12.66 -13.00 8.43
CA VAL A 63 11.43 -13.57 7.86
C VAL A 63 10.80 -12.63 6.84
N ILE A 64 10.75 -11.32 7.11
CA ILE A 64 10.21 -10.33 6.16
C ILE A 64 11.09 -10.26 4.91
N SER A 65 12.42 -10.31 5.04
CA SER A 65 13.34 -10.28 3.91
C SER A 65 13.11 -11.49 2.99
N GLU A 66 13.02 -12.68 3.57
CA GLU A 66 12.78 -13.90 2.81
C GLU A 66 11.37 -13.96 2.20
N ALA A 67 10.36 -13.46 2.92
CA ALA A 67 9.01 -13.33 2.37
C ALA A 67 8.99 -12.40 1.14
N ARG A 68 9.76 -11.31 1.13
CA ARG A 68 9.91 -10.43 -0.03
C ARG A 68 10.52 -11.16 -1.22
N GLU A 69 11.56 -11.95 -1.00
CA GLU A 69 12.20 -12.74 -2.06
C GLU A 69 11.25 -13.79 -2.64
N LYS A 70 10.56 -14.56 -1.78
CA LYS A 70 9.59 -15.58 -2.21
C LYS A 70 8.37 -14.95 -2.90
N LEU A 71 7.86 -13.81 -2.44
CA LEU A 71 6.80 -13.04 -3.13
C LEU A 71 7.23 -12.67 -4.55
N SER A 72 8.47 -12.22 -4.71
CA SER A 72 9.00 -11.87 -6.03
C SER A 72 9.19 -13.09 -6.92
N SER A 73 9.86 -14.13 -6.42
CA SER A 73 10.27 -15.27 -7.23
C SER A 73 9.12 -16.22 -7.58
N ILE A 74 8.13 -16.36 -6.69
CA ILE A 74 7.06 -17.36 -6.84
C ILE A 74 5.78 -16.71 -7.36
N PHE A 75 5.42 -15.54 -6.81
CA PHE A 75 4.13 -14.89 -7.08
C PHE A 75 4.23 -13.73 -8.07
N GLY A 76 5.44 -13.30 -8.45
CA GLY A 76 5.62 -12.14 -9.31
C GLY A 76 5.20 -10.83 -8.65
N TYR A 77 5.29 -10.72 -7.32
CA TYR A 77 4.99 -9.51 -6.57
C TYR A 77 6.24 -8.91 -5.91
N GLU A 78 6.41 -7.61 -6.01
CA GLU A 78 7.44 -6.85 -5.33
C GLU A 78 6.88 -6.21 -4.05
N MET A 79 7.43 -6.58 -2.90
CA MET A 79 7.08 -5.95 -1.62
C MET A 79 8.03 -4.78 -1.31
N ARG A 80 7.63 -3.54 -1.60
CA ARG A 80 8.46 -2.34 -1.37
C ARG A 80 8.27 -1.78 0.02
N GLU A 81 9.37 -1.39 0.64
CA GLU A 81 9.35 -0.66 1.91
C GLU A 81 9.16 0.83 1.65
N LEU A 82 8.39 1.46 2.52
CA LEU A 82 8.04 2.86 2.48
C LEU A 82 8.38 3.45 3.83
N GLN A 83 9.19 4.51 3.82
CA GLN A 83 9.46 5.30 5.00
C GLN A 83 8.51 6.49 4.98
N ARG A 84 7.71 6.65 6.04
CA ARG A 84 6.91 7.87 6.19
C ARG A 84 7.84 9.01 6.55
N LEU A 85 8.23 9.83 5.58
CA LEU A 85 8.73 11.15 5.91
C LEU A 85 7.56 11.95 6.50
N ARG A 86 7.65 12.32 7.78
CA ARG A 86 6.73 13.34 8.32
C ARG A 86 6.88 14.59 7.44
N PRO A 87 5.78 15.25 7.02
CA PRO A 87 5.91 16.56 6.40
C PRO A 87 6.67 17.43 7.40
N SER A 88 7.85 17.92 7.01
CA SER A 88 8.66 18.80 7.84
C SER A 88 7.88 20.10 8.03
N SER A 89 7.06 20.13 9.08
CA SER A 89 6.45 21.36 9.56
C SER A 89 7.60 22.28 9.95
N HIS A 90 7.75 23.34 9.18
CA HIS A 90 8.75 24.38 9.32
C HIS A 90 8.54 25.14 10.64
N LYS A 91 8.93 24.57 11.79
CA LYS A 91 9.12 25.30 13.05
C LYS A 91 10.25 24.64 13.85
N GLN A 92 11.36 25.37 13.94
CA GLN A 92 12.43 25.15 14.90
C GLN A 92 11.86 24.89 16.29
N SER A 93 12.29 23.81 16.95
CA SER A 93 12.67 23.86 18.37
C SER A 93 13.34 22.55 18.80
N ARG A 94 14.63 22.69 19.11
CA ARG A 94 15.43 21.96 20.10
C ARG A 94 15.57 20.43 19.98
N ALA A 95 16.83 20.06 19.71
CA ALA A 95 17.39 18.75 19.94
C ALA A 95 17.04 18.21 21.34
N SER A 96 16.30 17.11 21.36
CA SER A 96 16.34 16.13 22.43
C SER A 96 16.36 14.75 21.79
N GLN A 97 17.38 13.99 22.14
CA GLN A 97 17.73 12.68 21.63
C GLN A 97 16.58 11.70 21.81
N GLN A 98 15.97 11.31 20.70
CA GLN A 98 15.41 9.99 20.45
C GLN A 98 15.15 9.96 18.94
N SER A 99 16.02 9.27 18.22
CA SER A 99 15.80 8.90 16.82
C SER A 99 14.55 8.02 16.76
N ALA A 100 13.37 8.64 16.76
CA ALA A 100 12.12 7.98 16.46
C ALA A 100 12.20 7.56 15.00
N ILE A 101 12.68 6.34 14.76
CA ILE A 101 12.70 5.70 13.44
C ILE A 101 11.28 5.79 12.92
N ASP A 102 11.09 6.49 11.80
CA ASP A 102 9.76 6.61 11.20
C ASP A 102 9.17 5.22 10.94
N PRO A 103 7.88 5.00 11.23
CA PRO A 103 7.27 3.69 11.13
C PRO A 103 7.28 3.23 9.68
N LYS A 104 8.07 2.17 9.41
CA LYS A 104 8.18 1.52 8.10
C LYS A 104 6.85 0.88 7.74
N SER A 105 6.47 0.99 6.47
CA SER A 105 5.29 0.33 5.90
C SER A 105 5.64 -0.34 4.58
N TYR A 106 4.80 -1.26 4.12
CA TYR A 106 5.05 -2.06 2.94
C TYR A 106 3.87 -1.98 1.96
N ILE A 107 4.18 -1.82 0.68
CA ILE A 107 3.20 -2.01 -0.40
C ILE A 107 3.62 -3.20 -1.26
N VAL A 108 2.63 -3.80 -1.91
CA VAL A 108 2.83 -4.92 -2.83
C VAL A 108 2.52 -4.43 -4.24
N VAL A 109 3.50 -4.53 -5.13
CA VAL A 109 3.43 -4.08 -6.53
C VAL A 109 3.56 -5.30 -7.44
N SER A 110 2.70 -5.44 -8.44
CA SER A 110 2.85 -6.52 -9.42
C SER A 110 4.09 -6.29 -10.29
N LYS A 111 4.89 -7.34 -10.50
CA LYS A 111 5.97 -7.36 -11.50
C LYS A 111 5.48 -7.78 -12.88
N LEU A 112 4.18 -8.02 -13.04
CA LEU A 112 3.61 -8.35 -14.34
C LEU A 112 3.68 -7.13 -15.27
N PRO A 113 4.05 -7.33 -16.54
CA PRO A 113 3.89 -6.33 -17.59
C PRO A 113 2.46 -5.76 -17.62
N ALA A 114 2.33 -4.46 -17.88
CA ALA A 114 1.04 -3.75 -17.79
C ALA A 114 -0.02 -4.34 -18.73
N ASP A 115 0.38 -4.80 -19.92
CA ASP A 115 -0.48 -5.43 -20.90
C ASP A 115 -1.04 -6.77 -20.39
N ILE A 116 -0.25 -7.55 -19.66
CA ILE A 116 -0.67 -8.81 -19.04
C ILE A 116 -1.56 -8.53 -17.83
N TYR A 117 -1.17 -7.56 -16.98
CA TYR A 117 -1.95 -7.16 -15.81
C TYR A 117 -3.36 -6.69 -16.21
N CYS A 118 -3.47 -5.83 -17.24
CA CYS A 118 -4.75 -5.36 -17.75
C CYS A 118 -5.63 -6.48 -18.33
N LYS A 119 -5.03 -7.51 -18.94
CA LYS A 119 -5.77 -8.63 -19.56
C LYS A 119 -6.29 -9.64 -18.54
N PHE A 120 -5.50 -9.95 -17.51
CA PHE A 120 -5.76 -11.09 -16.62
C PHE A 120 -6.08 -10.72 -15.17
N VAL A 121 -5.68 -9.54 -14.72
CA VAL A 121 -5.82 -9.12 -13.30
C VAL A 121 -6.83 -7.99 -13.14
N ASN A 122 -6.88 -7.06 -14.10
CA ASN A 122 -7.82 -5.95 -14.03
C ASN A 122 -9.26 -6.46 -14.20
N ASN A 123 -10.03 -6.46 -13.12
CA ASN A 123 -11.45 -6.81 -13.18
C ASN A 123 -12.21 -5.67 -13.88
N LYS A 124 -12.78 -5.96 -15.06
CA LYS A 124 -13.63 -5.01 -15.81
C LYS A 124 -14.82 -4.54 -14.98
N GLU A 125 -15.26 -5.33 -14.00
CA GLU A 125 -16.31 -4.94 -13.08
C GLU A 125 -15.91 -3.72 -12.24
N ASN A 126 -14.63 -3.49 -11.95
CA ASN A 126 -14.11 -2.33 -11.20
C ASN A 126 -13.79 -1.10 -12.08
N ALA A 127 -14.14 -1.13 -13.36
CA ALA A 127 -13.86 -0.02 -14.29
C ALA A 127 -14.57 1.28 -13.87
N HIS A 128 -15.77 1.18 -13.29
CA HIS A 128 -16.53 2.32 -12.78
C HIS A 128 -15.78 3.02 -11.63
N VAL A 129 -15.26 2.27 -10.65
CA VAL A 129 -14.42 2.82 -9.56
C VAL A 129 -13.19 3.52 -10.13
N THR A 130 -12.52 2.90 -11.11
CA THR A 130 -11.32 3.47 -11.74
C THR A 130 -11.63 4.80 -12.45
N GLY A 131 -12.74 4.85 -13.20
CA GLY A 131 -13.19 6.07 -13.87
C GLY A 131 -13.56 7.17 -12.88
N PHE A 132 -14.33 6.85 -11.83
CA PHE A 132 -14.66 7.80 -10.77
C PHE A 132 -13.41 8.33 -10.07
N THR A 133 -12.46 7.43 -9.80
CA THR A 133 -11.17 7.81 -9.22
C THR A 133 -10.44 8.80 -10.10
N PHE A 134 -10.36 8.54 -11.40
CA PHE A 134 -9.69 9.42 -12.37
C PHE A 134 -10.33 10.82 -12.40
N VAL A 135 -11.66 10.89 -12.36
CA VAL A 135 -12.41 12.16 -12.26
C VAL A 135 -12.04 12.93 -11.00
N VAL A 136 -12.08 12.28 -9.83
CA VAL A 136 -11.75 12.92 -8.54
C VAL A 136 -10.31 13.45 -8.55
N ILE A 137 -9.33 12.66 -9.03
CA ILE A 137 -7.95 13.13 -9.15
C ILE A 137 -7.85 14.33 -10.06
N SER A 138 -8.51 14.29 -11.21
CA SER A 138 -8.43 15.33 -12.23
C SER A 138 -8.94 16.65 -11.66
N ILE A 139 -10.05 16.64 -10.92
CA ILE A 139 -10.57 17.82 -10.22
C ILE A 139 -9.55 18.34 -9.19
N VAL A 140 -9.00 17.45 -8.35
CA VAL A 140 -8.00 17.83 -7.34
C VAL A 140 -6.74 18.40 -7.99
N HIS A 141 -6.30 17.84 -9.11
CA HIS A 141 -5.13 18.28 -9.86
C HIS A 141 -5.36 19.65 -10.49
N LEU A 142 -6.50 19.84 -11.16
CA LEU A 142 -6.90 21.13 -11.73
C LEU A 142 -7.07 22.23 -10.67
N ALA A 143 -7.43 21.87 -9.43
CA ALA A 143 -7.51 22.77 -8.29
C ALA A 143 -6.14 23.10 -7.64
N GLY A 144 -5.02 22.69 -8.24
CA GLY A 144 -3.68 22.95 -7.69
C GLY A 144 -3.24 21.93 -6.63
N GLY A 145 -3.79 20.72 -6.66
CA GLY A 145 -3.39 19.59 -5.82
C GLY A 145 -4.15 19.46 -4.49
N LYS A 146 -4.94 20.47 -4.10
CA LYS A 146 -5.78 20.51 -2.90
C LYS A 146 -7.10 21.22 -3.18
N ILE A 147 -8.19 20.68 -2.65
CA ILE A 147 -9.53 21.26 -2.75
C ILE A 147 -10.29 20.99 -1.43
N SER A 148 -11.21 21.86 -1.03
CA SER A 148 -12.13 21.56 0.08
C SER A 148 -13.16 20.52 -0.35
N GLU A 149 -13.66 19.74 0.60
CA GLU A 149 -14.68 18.72 0.34
C GLU A 149 -15.95 19.31 -0.29
N GLU A 150 -16.41 20.45 0.23
CA GLU A 150 -17.57 21.19 -0.30
C GLU A 150 -17.39 21.55 -1.78
N ASN A 151 -16.21 22.07 -2.15
CA ASN A 151 -15.93 22.44 -3.54
C ASN A 151 -15.78 21.20 -4.43
N LEU A 152 -15.21 20.11 -3.91
CA LEU A 152 -15.13 18.84 -4.62
C LEU A 152 -16.53 18.31 -4.94
N TRP A 153 -17.44 18.29 -3.97
CA TRP A 153 -18.82 17.91 -4.19
C TRP A 153 -19.56 18.83 -5.16
N HIS A 154 -19.27 20.13 -5.14
CA HIS A 154 -19.81 21.06 -6.13
C HIS A 154 -19.39 20.68 -7.57
N HIS A 155 -18.13 20.29 -7.78
CA HIS A 155 -17.65 19.81 -9.08
C HIS A 155 -18.25 18.44 -9.46
N LEU A 156 -18.34 17.50 -8.52
CA LEU A 156 -18.93 16.18 -8.74
C LEU A 156 -20.43 16.26 -9.09
N LYS A 157 -21.16 17.17 -8.44
CA LYS A 157 -22.58 17.43 -8.72
C LYS A 157 -22.81 17.91 -10.15
N ARG A 158 -21.90 18.73 -10.69
CA ARG A 158 -21.95 19.16 -12.10
C ARG A 158 -21.71 18.03 -13.09
N LEU A 159 -21.12 16.92 -12.63
CA LEU A 159 -20.91 15.70 -13.40
C LEU A 159 -22.04 14.67 -13.17
N GLY A 160 -23.09 15.04 -12.43
CA GLY A 160 -24.24 14.20 -12.15
C GLY A 160 -24.07 13.29 -10.92
N LEU A 161 -23.02 13.47 -10.12
CA LEU A 161 -22.76 12.66 -8.92
C LEU A 161 -23.14 13.45 -7.67
N ASN A 162 -24.21 13.05 -6.96
CA ASN A 162 -24.61 13.70 -5.72
C ASN A 162 -24.13 12.93 -4.49
N GLU A 163 -23.97 13.65 -3.37
CA GLU A 163 -23.60 13.07 -2.07
C GLU A 163 -24.69 12.15 -1.49
N SER A 164 -25.96 12.46 -1.78
CA SER A 164 -27.14 11.79 -1.22
C SER A 164 -27.68 10.65 -2.10
N ASP A 165 -27.01 10.32 -3.19
CA ASP A 165 -27.41 9.21 -4.06
C ASP A 165 -27.07 7.88 -3.36
N GLU A 166 -28.04 7.32 -2.63
CA GLU A 166 -27.89 6.02 -1.94
C GLU A 166 -28.05 4.81 -2.87
N LYS A 167 -28.45 5.02 -4.13
CA LYS A 167 -28.85 3.97 -5.07
C LYS A 167 -28.27 4.17 -6.47
N ASP A 168 -26.98 4.50 -6.57
CA ASP A 168 -26.33 4.34 -7.86
C ASP A 168 -26.12 2.83 -8.12
N PRO A 169 -26.63 2.25 -9.23
CA PRO A 169 -26.49 0.82 -9.53
C PRO A 169 -25.03 0.35 -9.67
N LEU A 170 -24.11 1.29 -9.94
CA LEU A 170 -22.69 1.03 -10.15
C LEU A 170 -21.87 1.38 -8.90
N PHE A 171 -22.21 2.42 -8.14
CA PHE A 171 -21.42 2.89 -7.00
C PHE A 171 -22.05 2.68 -5.61
N GLY A 172 -23.32 2.30 -5.53
CA GLY A 172 -24.07 2.30 -4.28
C GLY A 172 -24.17 3.72 -3.72
N SER A 173 -23.48 3.98 -2.59
CA SER A 173 -23.30 5.32 -2.03
C SER A 173 -22.01 5.95 -2.55
N THR A 174 -22.15 6.96 -3.41
CA THR A 174 -21.05 7.81 -3.93
C THR A 174 -20.18 8.41 -2.82
N LYS A 175 -20.77 8.71 -1.66
CA LYS A 175 -20.04 9.16 -0.47
C LYS A 175 -19.12 8.08 0.09
N GLN A 176 -19.62 6.85 0.23
CA GLN A 176 -18.78 5.73 0.68
C GLN A 176 -17.69 5.39 -0.34
N ALA A 177 -17.98 5.50 -1.63
CA ALA A 177 -16.97 5.35 -2.68
C ALA A 177 -15.88 6.42 -2.57
N LEU A 178 -16.26 7.68 -2.34
CA LEU A 178 -15.29 8.78 -2.12
C LEU A 178 -14.46 8.56 -0.85
N GLU A 179 -15.08 8.16 0.26
CA GLU A 179 -14.37 7.85 1.51
C GLU A 179 -13.39 6.68 1.33
N ALA A 180 -13.80 5.62 0.64
CA ALA A 180 -12.93 4.49 0.29
C ALA A 180 -11.75 4.95 -0.58
N LEU A 181 -11.99 5.81 -1.58
CA LEU A 181 -10.93 6.41 -2.38
C LEU A 181 -10.00 7.28 -1.56
N VAL A 182 -10.52 8.07 -0.61
CA VAL A 182 -9.73 8.90 0.29
C VAL A 182 -8.91 8.01 1.23
N GLN A 183 -9.44 6.91 1.75
CA GLN A 183 -8.67 5.96 2.57
C GLN A 183 -7.56 5.28 1.77
N GLN A 184 -7.90 4.78 0.57
CA GLN A 184 -6.95 4.13 -0.33
C GLN A 184 -5.87 5.11 -0.81
N ARG A 185 -6.25 6.34 -1.14
CA ARG A 185 -5.35 7.35 -1.69
C ARG A 185 -4.65 8.22 -0.65
N LEU A 186 -5.17 8.57 0.52
CA LEU A 186 -4.37 9.28 1.53
C LEU A 186 -3.18 8.44 1.97
N GLN A 187 -3.39 7.12 2.05
CA GLN A 187 -2.34 6.19 2.42
C GLN A 187 -1.34 5.97 1.27
N THR A 188 -1.78 6.02 0.01
CA THR A 188 -0.93 5.89 -1.19
C THR A 188 -0.30 7.22 -1.64
N ARG A 189 -0.93 8.37 -1.39
CA ARG A 189 -0.53 9.70 -1.89
C ARG A 189 0.46 10.39 -0.97
N MET A 190 0.55 9.99 0.31
CA MET A 190 1.75 10.24 1.12
C MET A 190 3.01 9.59 0.53
N LEU A 191 2.87 8.66 -0.43
CA LEU A 191 3.96 7.90 -1.05
C LEU A 191 4.18 8.30 -2.51
N LEU A 192 3.13 8.71 -3.22
CA LEU A 192 3.24 9.20 -4.61
C LEU A 192 3.93 10.56 -4.74
N GLN A 193 4.17 11.29 -3.64
CA GLN A 193 4.98 12.51 -3.69
C GLN A 193 6.46 12.22 -4.00
N GLU A 194 6.90 10.96 -3.87
CA GLU A 194 8.20 10.47 -4.36
C GLU A 194 8.13 9.86 -5.78
N LEU A 195 6.94 9.50 -6.29
CA LEU A 195 6.77 9.05 -7.69
C LEU A 195 6.48 10.20 -8.66
N ASN A 196 6.79 11.43 -8.26
CA ASN A 196 6.88 12.57 -9.17
C ASN A 196 8.06 12.45 -10.16
N GLU A 197 8.80 11.33 -10.13
CA GLU A 197 9.74 10.92 -11.18
C GLU A 197 9.16 9.92 -12.21
N PHE A 198 7.92 9.43 -12.05
CA PHE A 198 7.31 8.50 -13.02
C PHE A 198 6.65 9.24 -14.19
N SER A 199 7.48 9.93 -14.97
CA SER A 199 7.17 10.58 -16.25
C SER A 199 6.84 9.60 -17.40
N ASP A 200 6.32 8.40 -17.14
CA ASP A 200 6.20 7.36 -18.19
C ASP A 200 5.00 6.42 -18.03
N MET A 201 3.81 6.96 -17.75
CA MET A 201 2.58 6.21 -17.92
C MET A 201 1.90 6.62 -19.23
N LYS A 202 2.35 6.01 -20.35
CA LYS A 202 1.59 6.03 -21.60
C LYS A 202 0.24 5.34 -21.37
N PRO A 203 -0.88 5.97 -21.76
CA PRO A 203 -2.18 5.32 -21.68
C PRO A 203 -2.19 4.11 -22.63
N CYS A 204 -2.67 2.97 -22.13
CA CYS A 204 -2.98 1.82 -22.98
C CYS A 204 -3.99 2.27 -24.04
N SER A 205 -3.56 2.22 -25.30
CA SER A 205 -4.42 2.41 -26.48
C SER A 205 -5.23 1.14 -26.75
#